data_AF-A0A222FPD7-F1
#
_entry.id   AF-A0A222FPD7-F1
#
_cell.length_a   1.000
_cell.length_b   1.000
_cell.length_c   1.000
_cell.angle_alpha   90.00
_cell.angle_beta   90.00
_cell.angle_gamma   90.00
#
_symmetry.space_group_name_H-M   'P 1'
#
loop_
_entity.id
_entity.type
_entity.pdbx_description
1 polymer ?
#
loop_
_entity_poly.entity_id
_entity_poly.type
_entity_poly.pdbx_seq_one_letter_code
_entity_poly.pdbx_strand_id
1 'polypeptide(L)'
;MFAIPVPAWAQPELSEQLAAKLIDQALRNEPLLWLPFPLPYDVDRASRSKDAQLLAALHDHDLLVREDTMEMVTVESASGTRRQVRVGWRYDYPNETAESQTVEGFYYGRGRLKNIMELSPAYLIGDYYYAEAYIQWYVEDLQDWVTDPVFLQARTLRRSQESFEKPFEKRIFLMHNGTDWGFWQGQPGAL
;
A
#
# COMPACT_ATOMS: atom_id res chain seq x y z
N MET A 1 -32.09 8.82 -13.52
CA MET A 1 -31.35 7.54 -13.54
C MET A 1 -32.28 6.52 -12.90
N PHE A 2 -32.93 5.68 -13.72
CA PHE A 2 -33.94 4.74 -13.24
C PHE A 2 -33.24 3.46 -12.80
N ALA A 3 -33.28 3.16 -11.51
CA ALA A 3 -32.87 1.86 -10.98
C ALA A 3 -33.90 0.81 -11.41
N ILE A 4 -33.45 -0.20 -12.14
CA ILE A 4 -34.29 -1.34 -12.51
C ILE A 4 -34.23 -2.33 -11.34
N PRO A 5 -35.33 -2.60 -10.64
CA PRO A 5 -35.36 -3.60 -9.57
C PRO A 5 -35.05 -4.98 -10.16
N VAL A 6 -34.14 -5.73 -9.52
CA VAL A 6 -33.76 -7.09 -9.94
C VAL A 6 -34.95 -8.02 -9.68
N PRO A 7 -35.54 -8.67 -10.71
CA PRO A 7 -36.61 -9.64 -10.50
C PRO A 7 -36.10 -10.85 -9.71
N ALA A 8 -36.99 -11.51 -8.97
CA ALA A 8 -36.71 -12.77 -8.27
C ALA A 8 -36.49 -13.93 -9.25
N TRP A 9 -35.38 -13.90 -9.97
CA TRP A 9 -34.81 -15.05 -10.67
C TRP A 9 -33.68 -15.61 -9.82
N ALA A 10 -33.38 -16.90 -10.02
CA ALA A 10 -32.47 -17.70 -9.20
C ALA A 10 -31.25 -16.91 -8.71
N GLN A 11 -30.95 -17.04 -7.43
CA GLN A 11 -29.78 -16.42 -6.79
C GLN A 11 -28.55 -16.59 -7.70
N PRO A 12 -27.82 -15.52 -8.03
CA PRO A 12 -26.71 -15.60 -8.96
C PRO A 12 -25.66 -16.56 -8.42
N GLU A 13 -25.27 -17.53 -9.23
CA GLU A 13 -24.21 -18.46 -8.88
C GLU A 13 -22.85 -17.79 -9.06
N LEU A 14 -21.96 -18.03 -8.10
CA LEU A 14 -20.57 -17.62 -8.17
C LEU A 14 -19.71 -18.87 -8.07
N SER A 15 -19.09 -19.24 -9.18
CA SER A 15 -18.13 -20.35 -9.17
C SER A 15 -16.83 -19.92 -8.51
N GLU A 16 -16.17 -20.87 -7.84
CA GLU A 16 -14.86 -20.63 -7.21
C GLU A 16 -13.81 -20.16 -8.23
N GLN A 17 -13.87 -20.66 -9.47
CA GLN A 17 -12.98 -20.25 -10.56
C GLN A 17 -13.20 -18.78 -10.96
N LEU A 18 -14.46 -18.35 -11.08
CA LEU A 18 -14.78 -16.96 -11.39
C LEU A 18 -14.37 -16.04 -10.24
N ALA A 19 -14.68 -16.43 -9.00
CA ALA A 19 -14.22 -15.72 -7.81
C ALA A 19 -12.70 -15.57 -7.81
N ALA A 20 -11.95 -16.66 -7.99
CA ALA A 20 -10.49 -16.65 -7.99
C ALA A 20 -9.92 -15.68 -9.03
N LYS A 21 -10.49 -15.68 -10.25
CA LYS A 21 -10.08 -14.77 -11.32
C LYS A 21 -10.33 -13.30 -10.96
N LEU A 22 -11.53 -12.98 -10.47
CA LEU A 22 -11.89 -11.60 -10.09
C LEU A 22 -10.99 -11.09 -8.95
N ILE A 23 -10.71 -11.96 -7.98
CA ILE A 23 -9.90 -11.64 -6.81
C ILE A 23 -8.44 -11.44 -7.19
N ASP A 24 -7.84 -12.36 -7.95
CA ASP A 24 -6.43 -12.23 -8.39
C ASP A 24 -6.25 -10.99 -9.27
N GLN A 25 -7.21 -10.69 -10.15
CA GLN A 25 -7.18 -9.49 -10.97
C GLN A 25 -7.28 -8.21 -10.13
N ALA A 26 -8.17 -8.17 -9.13
CA ALA A 26 -8.28 -7.02 -8.25
C ALA A 26 -7.01 -6.79 -7.43
N LEU A 27 -6.44 -7.85 -6.85
CA LEU A 27 -5.18 -7.79 -6.09
C LEU A 27 -4.00 -7.32 -6.95
N ARG A 28 -3.96 -7.73 -8.23
CA ARG A 28 -2.91 -7.33 -9.17
C ARG A 28 -3.02 -5.87 -9.60
N ASN A 29 -4.25 -5.36 -9.70
CA ASN A 29 -4.52 -3.99 -10.15
C ASN A 29 -4.26 -2.94 -9.05
N GLU A 30 -4.12 -3.36 -7.79
CA GLU A 30 -3.83 -2.48 -6.66
C GLU A 30 -2.32 -2.47 -6.37
N PRO A 31 -1.58 -1.41 -6.74
CA PRO A 31 -0.16 -1.33 -6.43
C PRO A 31 0.03 -1.22 -4.92
N LEU A 32 0.97 -1.99 -4.37
CA LEU A 32 1.31 -1.89 -2.97
C LEU A 32 2.39 -0.82 -2.80
N LEU A 33 2.03 0.23 -2.06
CA LEU A 33 2.89 1.35 -1.77
C LEU A 33 3.39 1.26 -0.32
N TRP A 34 4.64 1.64 -0.12
CA TRP A 34 5.23 1.77 1.20
C TRP A 34 5.60 3.24 1.43
N LEU A 35 4.95 3.86 2.41
CA LEU A 35 5.18 5.25 2.81
C LEU A 35 5.77 5.29 4.23
N PRO A 36 7.10 5.26 4.37
CA PRO A 36 7.74 5.29 5.69
C PRO A 36 7.76 6.69 6.32
N PHE A 37 7.74 7.74 5.50
CA PHE A 37 7.93 9.12 5.94
C PHE A 37 6.98 10.06 5.20
N PRO A 38 6.52 11.15 5.85
CA PRO A 38 6.02 12.30 5.11
C PRO A 38 7.20 12.98 4.39
N LEU A 39 7.05 13.26 3.10
CA LEU A 39 8.04 14.01 2.32
C LEU A 39 7.47 15.40 1.99
N PRO A 40 8.28 16.47 1.94
CA PRO A 40 9.73 16.54 2.20
C PRO A 40 10.13 16.12 3.63
N TYR A 41 11.34 15.58 3.78
CA TYR A 41 11.90 15.22 5.08
C TYR A 41 13.32 15.76 5.28
N ASP A 42 13.50 16.58 6.31
CA ASP A 42 14.79 17.17 6.68
C ASP A 42 15.48 16.36 7.78
N VAL A 43 16.78 16.09 7.61
CA VAL A 43 17.59 15.37 8.59
C VAL A 43 18.96 16.01 8.75
N ASP A 44 19.49 16.03 9.98
CA ASP A 44 20.86 16.50 10.23
C ASP A 44 21.88 15.60 9.51
N ARG A 45 22.88 16.19 8.87
CA ARG A 45 23.90 15.48 8.10
C ARG A 45 24.73 14.49 8.93
N ALA A 46 24.88 14.73 10.22
CA ALA A 46 25.57 13.84 11.14
C ALA A 46 24.66 12.78 11.78
N SER A 47 23.36 12.81 11.47
CA SER A 47 22.38 11.87 12.05
C SER A 47 22.72 10.43 11.66
N ARG A 48 22.67 9.56 12.66
CA ARG A 48 22.76 8.09 12.51
C ARG A 48 21.45 7.40 12.91
N SER A 49 20.35 8.16 12.99
CA SER A 49 19.04 7.61 13.31
C SER A 49 18.63 6.55 12.27
N LYS A 50 17.68 5.68 12.64
CA LYS A 50 17.12 4.70 11.70
C LYS A 50 16.52 5.39 10.48
N ASP A 51 15.81 6.48 10.70
CA ASP A 51 15.19 7.27 9.64
C ASP A 51 16.24 7.84 8.67
N ALA A 52 17.36 8.36 9.19
CA ALA A 52 18.47 8.84 8.35
C ALA A 52 19.06 7.73 7.47
N GLN A 53 19.20 6.51 8.02
CA GLN A 53 19.70 5.35 7.27
C GLN A 53 18.71 4.90 6.19
N LEU A 54 17.41 4.88 6.51
CA LEU A 54 16.36 4.54 5.55
C LEU A 54 16.27 5.56 4.41
N LEU A 55 16.29 6.85 4.72
CA LEU A 55 16.28 7.92 3.70
C LEU A 55 17.52 7.86 2.80
N ALA A 56 18.70 7.63 3.39
CA ALA A 56 19.93 7.47 2.61
C ALA A 56 19.84 6.29 1.65
N ALA A 57 19.35 5.14 2.12
CA ALA A 57 19.18 3.97 1.25
C ALA A 57 18.12 4.18 0.17
N LEU A 58 16.98 4.82 0.49
CA LEU A 58 15.97 5.18 -0.52
C LEU A 58 16.57 6.07 -1.61
N HIS A 59 17.44 7.01 -1.24
CA HIS A 59 18.19 7.82 -2.21
C HIS A 59 19.22 7.00 -3.01
N ASP A 60 19.94 6.08 -2.38
CA ASP A 60 20.91 5.20 -3.07
C ASP A 60 20.22 4.26 -4.11
N HIS A 61 18.92 3.99 -3.94
CA HIS A 61 18.08 3.27 -4.89
C HIS A 61 17.31 4.20 -5.87
N ASP A 62 17.70 5.48 -5.97
CA ASP A 62 17.09 6.50 -6.84
C ASP A 62 15.58 6.76 -6.60
N LEU A 63 15.06 6.34 -5.45
CA LEU A 63 13.65 6.56 -5.07
C LEU A 63 13.43 7.96 -4.49
N LEU A 64 14.50 8.61 -4.03
CA LEU A 64 14.50 9.95 -3.46
C LEU A 64 15.60 10.79 -4.08
N VAL A 65 15.33 12.10 -4.16
CA VAL A 65 16.38 13.10 -4.38
C VAL A 65 16.81 13.68 -3.04
N ARG A 66 18.07 14.11 -2.96
CA ARG A 66 18.67 14.69 -1.76
C ARG A 66 19.33 16.03 -2.07
N GLU A 67 18.99 17.05 -1.29
CA GLU A 67 19.57 18.39 -1.36
C GLU A 67 20.30 18.75 -0.06
N ASP A 68 21.40 19.51 -0.17
CA ASP A 68 22.10 20.06 1.00
C ASP A 68 21.31 21.26 1.55
N THR A 69 20.99 21.25 2.85
CA THR A 69 20.36 22.38 3.54
C THR A 69 21.29 23.01 4.57
N MET A 70 21.18 24.33 4.75
CA MET A 70 21.90 25.07 5.79
C MET A 70 20.94 25.98 6.52
N GLU A 71 20.78 25.77 7.83
CA GLU A 71 19.91 26.57 8.67
C GLU A 71 20.69 27.19 9.85
N MET A 72 20.42 28.46 10.15
CA MET A 72 20.96 29.14 11.33
C MET A 72 20.08 28.85 12.53
N VAL A 73 20.53 27.96 13.40
CA VAL A 73 19.80 27.56 14.61
C VAL A 73 20.38 28.27 15.82
N THR A 74 19.51 28.74 16.70
CA THR A 74 19.92 29.36 17.95
C THR A 74 19.92 28.29 19.04
N VAL A 75 21.09 28.02 19.62
CA VAL A 75 21.25 27.01 20.69
C VAL A 75 21.46 27.75 22.00
N GLU A 76 20.57 27.50 22.96
CA GLU A 76 20.74 27.95 24.34
C GLU A 76 21.68 26.98 25.08
N SER A 77 22.69 27.54 25.74
CA SER A 77 23.66 26.81 26.55
C SER A 77 23.81 27.47 27.91
N ALA A 78 24.43 26.78 28.87
CA ALA A 78 24.68 27.30 30.21
C ALA A 78 25.49 28.63 30.22
N SER A 79 26.22 28.92 29.14
CA SER A 79 27.02 30.13 28.93
C SER A 79 26.33 31.21 28.08
N GLY A 80 25.03 31.04 27.77
CA GLY A 80 24.24 31.98 26.97
C GLY A 80 23.80 31.43 25.60
N THR A 81 23.21 32.30 24.80
CA THR A 81 22.61 31.99 23.50
C THR A 81 23.66 32.08 22.38
N ARG A 82 23.91 30.98 21.68
CA ARG A 82 24.87 30.93 20.56
C ARG A 82 24.13 30.59 19.26
N ARG A 83 24.36 31.38 18.21
CA ARG A 83 23.93 31.04 16.85
C ARG A 83 24.90 30.02 16.26
N GLN A 84 24.37 28.93 15.73
CA GLN A 84 25.12 27.85 15.10
C GLN A 84 24.48 27.52 13.74
N VAL A 85 25.31 27.36 12.72
CA VAL A 85 24.86 26.81 11.43
C VAL A 85 24.70 25.30 11.59
N ARG A 86 23.50 24.77 11.33
CA ARG A 86 23.28 23.34 11.11
C ARG A 86 23.25 23.07 9.62
N VAL A 87 23.95 22.01 9.24
CA VAL A 87 23.95 21.50 7.87
C VAL A 87 23.14 20.22 7.87
N GLY A 88 22.14 20.16 7.00
CA GLY A 88 21.23 19.04 6.87
C GLY A 88 21.19 18.51 5.45
N TRP A 89 20.41 17.45 5.31
CA TRP A 89 19.93 16.95 4.05
C TRP A 89 18.42 17.06 4.03
N ARG A 90 17.89 17.50 2.89
CA ARG A 90 16.46 17.44 2.60
C ARG A 90 16.23 16.37 1.56
N TYR A 91 15.31 15.46 1.88
CA TYR A 91 14.88 14.42 0.97
C TYR A 91 13.49 14.75 0.42
N ASP A 92 13.34 14.58 -0.88
CA ASP A 92 12.13 14.88 -1.62
C ASP A 92 11.86 13.79 -2.66
N TYR A 93 10.62 13.70 -3.15
CA TYR A 93 10.31 12.86 -4.30
C TYR A 93 11.02 13.41 -5.55
N PRO A 94 11.48 12.54 -6.46
CA PRO A 94 11.93 12.98 -7.78
C PRO A 94 10.83 13.80 -8.48
N ASN A 95 11.21 14.86 -9.21
CA ASN A 95 10.26 15.80 -9.84
C ASN A 95 9.19 15.11 -10.71
N GLU A 96 9.56 14.05 -11.44
CA GLU A 96 8.64 13.26 -12.27
C GLU A 96 7.54 12.57 -11.44
N THR A 97 7.84 12.24 -10.18
CA THR A 97 6.90 11.65 -9.22
C THR A 97 6.05 12.74 -8.56
N ALA A 98 6.63 13.92 -8.28
CA ALA A 98 5.92 15.05 -7.68
C ALA A 98 4.82 15.64 -8.59
N GLU A 99 4.99 15.59 -9.91
CA GLU A 99 3.97 15.98 -10.89
C GLU A 99 2.81 14.98 -10.98
N SER A 100 3.08 13.71 -10.62
CA SER A 100 2.08 12.66 -10.45
C SER A 100 1.50 12.71 -9.04
N GLN A 101 0.72 13.74 -8.73
CA GLN A 101 0.10 14.08 -7.42
C GLN A 101 -0.76 12.98 -6.74
N THR A 102 -0.71 11.73 -7.20
CA THR A 102 -1.57 10.62 -6.80
C THR A 102 -0.84 9.49 -6.08
N VAL A 103 0.49 9.44 -6.09
CA VAL A 103 1.23 8.31 -5.51
C VAL A 103 1.87 8.70 -4.18
N GLU A 104 1.17 8.44 -3.09
CA GLU A 104 1.75 8.51 -1.74
C GLU A 104 2.53 7.21 -1.45
N GLY A 105 3.83 7.21 -1.77
CA GLY A 105 4.78 6.18 -1.33
C GLY A 105 5.49 5.44 -2.45
N PHE A 106 6.40 4.53 -2.06
CA PHE A 106 7.23 3.77 -2.98
C PHE A 106 6.58 2.45 -3.36
N TYR A 107 6.41 2.22 -4.67
CA TYR A 107 5.94 0.93 -5.17
C TYR A 107 6.90 -0.18 -4.75
N TYR A 108 6.38 -1.21 -4.09
CA TYR A 108 7.19 -2.35 -3.64
C TYR A 108 6.72 -3.69 -4.19
N GLY A 109 5.56 -3.77 -4.83
CA GLY A 109 5.04 -4.99 -5.46
C GLY A 109 3.53 -4.99 -5.61
N ARG A 110 2.96 -6.15 -5.96
CA ARG A 110 1.51 -6.32 -6.20
C ARG A 110 0.97 -7.57 -5.52
N GLY A 111 -0.31 -7.54 -5.16
CA GLY A 111 -0.96 -8.71 -4.58
C GLY A 111 -1.23 -9.81 -5.61
N ARG A 112 -1.17 -11.07 -5.16
CA ARG A 112 -1.61 -12.25 -5.91
C ARG A 112 -2.41 -13.18 -5.01
N LEU A 113 -3.45 -13.78 -5.56
CA LEU A 113 -4.23 -14.77 -4.85
C LEU A 113 -3.41 -16.06 -4.69
N LYS A 114 -3.37 -16.61 -3.47
CA LYS A 114 -2.82 -17.94 -3.20
C LYS A 114 -3.93 -18.98 -3.18
N ASN A 115 -4.91 -18.80 -2.29
CA ASN A 115 -6.03 -19.72 -2.10
C ASN A 115 -7.31 -18.95 -1.73
N ILE A 116 -8.46 -19.50 -2.08
CA ILE A 116 -9.74 -19.18 -1.45
C ILE A 116 -9.94 -20.22 -0.35
N MET A 117 -9.97 -19.77 0.90
CA MET A 117 -10.15 -20.64 2.06
C MET A 117 -11.63 -20.94 2.29
N GLU A 118 -12.47 -19.92 2.11
CA GLU A 118 -13.92 -20.01 2.23
C GLU A 118 -14.57 -19.09 1.20
N LEU A 119 -15.69 -19.53 0.62
CA LEU A 119 -16.52 -18.74 -0.27
C LEU A 119 -17.97 -18.92 0.16
N SER A 120 -18.63 -17.82 0.53
CA SER A 120 -20.04 -17.86 0.89
C SER A 120 -20.92 -18.08 -0.35
N PRO A 121 -22.12 -18.65 -0.21
CA PRO A 121 -23.14 -18.48 -1.23
C PRO A 121 -23.47 -16.99 -1.39
N ALA A 122 -24.03 -16.62 -2.54
CA ALA A 122 -24.52 -15.26 -2.73
C ALA A 122 -25.62 -14.91 -1.71
N TYR A 123 -25.72 -13.66 -1.30
CA TYR A 123 -26.75 -13.19 -0.39
C TYR A 123 -27.15 -11.77 -0.74
N LEU A 124 -28.44 -11.46 -0.58
CA LEU A 124 -29.01 -10.18 -1.00
C LEU A 124 -28.86 -9.14 0.12
N ILE A 125 -28.33 -7.96 -0.21
CA ILE A 125 -28.35 -6.77 0.65
C ILE A 125 -28.84 -5.59 -0.18
N GLY A 126 -29.99 -5.01 0.20
CA GLY A 126 -30.65 -4.00 -0.62
C GLY A 126 -31.05 -4.58 -1.97
N ASP A 127 -30.59 -3.96 -3.05
CA ASP A 127 -30.86 -4.37 -4.43
C ASP A 127 -29.73 -5.21 -5.06
N TYR A 128 -28.68 -5.53 -4.31
CA TYR A 128 -27.47 -6.18 -4.83
C TYR A 128 -27.20 -7.51 -4.14
N TYR A 129 -26.69 -8.48 -4.91
CA TYR A 129 -26.16 -9.71 -4.34
C TYR A 129 -24.68 -9.55 -4.02
N TYR A 130 -24.28 -10.08 -2.87
CA TYR A 130 -22.90 -10.12 -2.41
C TYR A 130 -22.47 -11.56 -2.18
N ALA A 131 -21.18 -11.81 -2.28
CA ALA A 131 -20.55 -13.02 -1.79
C ALA A 131 -19.28 -12.63 -1.03
N GLU A 132 -18.99 -13.36 0.03
CA GLU A 132 -17.83 -13.13 0.88
C GLU A 132 -16.80 -14.23 0.61
N ALA A 133 -15.53 -13.84 0.45
CA ALA A 133 -14.43 -14.79 0.35
C ALA A 133 -13.39 -14.52 1.45
N TYR A 134 -13.04 -15.56 2.19
CA TYR A 134 -11.85 -15.57 3.04
C TYR A 134 -10.68 -16.09 2.21
N ILE A 135 -9.64 -15.29 2.02
CA ILE A 135 -8.57 -15.58 1.08
C ILE A 135 -7.19 -15.58 1.74
N GLN A 136 -6.30 -16.37 1.16
CA GLN A 136 -4.86 -16.26 1.33
C GLN A 136 -4.26 -15.56 0.11
N TRP A 137 -3.38 -14.58 0.34
CA TRP A 137 -2.72 -13.84 -0.73
C TRP A 137 -1.25 -13.55 -0.37
N TYR A 138 -0.44 -13.29 -1.38
CA TYR A 138 0.98 -12.99 -1.26
C TYR A 138 1.36 -11.82 -2.15
N VAL A 139 2.57 -11.30 -1.95
CA VAL A 139 3.14 -10.22 -2.77
C VAL A 139 4.04 -10.85 -3.82
N GLU A 140 3.78 -10.51 -5.07
CA GLU A 140 4.62 -10.80 -6.22
C GLU A 140 5.25 -9.48 -6.71
N ASP A 141 6.22 -9.57 -7.62
CA ASP A 141 6.81 -8.42 -8.29
C ASP A 141 7.51 -7.46 -7.31
N LEU A 142 8.15 -8.07 -6.30
CA LEU A 142 8.89 -7.33 -5.29
C LEU A 142 10.03 -6.58 -5.95
N GLN A 143 10.09 -5.28 -5.72
CA GLN A 143 11.15 -4.44 -6.25
C GLN A 143 12.49 -4.78 -5.59
N ASP A 144 13.58 -4.71 -6.35
CA ASP A 144 14.91 -5.14 -5.90
C ASP A 144 15.36 -4.43 -4.62
N TRP A 145 15.07 -3.13 -4.52
CA TRP A 145 15.41 -2.32 -3.36
C TRP A 145 14.84 -2.89 -2.06
N VAL A 146 13.67 -3.55 -2.11
CA VAL A 146 12.99 -4.12 -0.93
C VAL A 146 13.85 -5.17 -0.22
N THR A 147 14.77 -5.83 -0.93
CA THR A 147 15.64 -6.87 -0.40
C THR A 147 16.85 -6.35 0.40
N ASP A 148 17.11 -5.04 0.34
CA ASP A 148 18.20 -4.43 1.13
C ASP A 148 17.96 -4.64 2.63
N PRO A 149 18.98 -5.11 3.38
CA PRO A 149 18.89 -5.34 4.82
C PRO A 149 18.36 -4.16 5.63
N VAL A 150 18.58 -2.91 5.19
CA VAL A 150 18.08 -1.74 5.91
C VAL A 150 16.55 -1.69 5.94
N PHE A 151 15.91 -2.13 4.85
CA PHE A 151 14.44 -2.14 4.71
C PHE A 151 13.78 -3.34 5.38
N LEU A 152 14.52 -4.41 5.70
CA LEU A 152 14.01 -5.55 6.47
C LEU A 152 13.59 -5.18 7.89
N GLN A 153 14.03 -4.02 8.40
CA GLN A 153 13.57 -3.46 9.66
C GLN A 153 12.08 -3.07 9.59
N ALA A 154 11.58 -2.71 8.41
CA ALA A 154 10.17 -2.44 8.19
C ALA A 154 9.40 -3.78 8.14
N ARG A 155 8.55 -4.00 9.14
CA ARG A 155 7.75 -5.24 9.25
C ARG A 155 6.94 -5.53 7.99
N THR A 156 6.37 -4.51 7.36
CA THR A 156 5.57 -4.66 6.12
C THR A 156 6.41 -5.29 5.02
N LEU A 157 7.55 -4.69 4.67
CA LEU A 157 8.42 -5.18 3.61
C LEU A 157 8.98 -6.58 3.88
N ARG A 158 9.42 -6.83 5.13
CA ARG A 158 9.86 -8.17 5.54
C ARG A 158 8.74 -9.20 5.41
N ARG A 159 7.52 -8.88 5.85
CA ARG A 159 6.37 -9.79 5.74
C ARG A 159 5.98 -10.03 4.29
N SER A 160 6.14 -9.03 3.41
CA SER A 160 5.90 -9.17 1.97
C SER A 160 6.88 -10.15 1.32
N GLN A 161 8.17 -10.13 1.69
CA GLN A 161 9.14 -11.14 1.23
C GLN A 161 8.80 -12.56 1.70
N GLU A 162 8.32 -12.71 2.93
CA GLU A 162 7.92 -14.00 3.49
C GLU A 162 6.54 -14.48 2.99
N SER A 163 5.81 -13.65 2.25
CA SER A 163 4.37 -13.84 2.04
C SER A 163 4.02 -15.03 1.17
N PHE A 164 4.91 -15.47 0.28
CA PHE A 164 4.66 -16.69 -0.49
C PHE A 164 4.56 -17.91 0.44
N GLU A 165 5.48 -18.05 1.39
CA GLU A 165 5.47 -19.16 2.37
C GLU A 165 4.46 -18.93 3.50
N LYS A 166 4.33 -17.69 3.95
CA LYS A 166 3.46 -17.27 5.06
C LYS A 166 2.42 -16.25 4.57
N PRO A 167 1.41 -16.69 3.81
CA PRO A 167 0.45 -15.82 3.16
C PRO A 167 -0.27 -14.90 4.14
N PHE A 168 -0.67 -13.76 3.63
CA PHE A 168 -1.60 -12.88 4.32
C PHE A 168 -3.02 -13.41 4.17
N GLU A 169 -3.83 -13.14 5.18
CA GLU A 169 -5.23 -13.55 5.19
C GLU A 169 -6.11 -12.31 5.26
N LYS A 170 -7.16 -12.26 4.43
CA LYS A 170 -8.17 -11.21 4.53
C LYS A 170 -9.52 -11.70 4.03
N ARG A 171 -10.56 -11.00 4.50
CA ARG A 171 -11.91 -11.13 3.99
C ARG A 171 -12.16 -10.06 2.94
N ILE A 172 -12.80 -10.44 1.86
CA ILE A 172 -13.16 -9.55 0.76
C ILE A 172 -14.59 -9.83 0.31
N PHE A 173 -15.15 -8.88 -0.42
CA PHE A 173 -16.52 -8.96 -0.91
C PHE A 173 -16.52 -8.89 -2.44
N LEU A 174 -17.38 -9.71 -3.03
CA LEU A 174 -17.73 -9.68 -4.44
C LEU A 174 -19.17 -9.20 -4.52
N MET A 175 -19.47 -8.30 -5.45
CA MET A 175 -20.82 -7.76 -5.66
C MET A 175 -21.28 -8.11 -7.07
N HIS A 176 -22.53 -8.55 -7.18
CA HIS A 176 -23.21 -8.73 -8.45
C HIS A 176 -24.12 -7.53 -8.74
N ASN A 177 -23.88 -6.84 -9.85
CA ASN A 177 -24.60 -5.61 -10.23
C ASN A 177 -25.91 -5.86 -11.03
N GLY A 178 -26.34 -7.12 -11.11
CA GLY A 178 -27.48 -7.58 -11.91
C GLY A 178 -27.09 -8.21 -13.24
N THR A 179 -25.86 -8.01 -13.72
CA THR A 179 -25.32 -8.65 -14.93
C THR A 179 -24.08 -9.49 -14.64
N ASP A 180 -23.12 -8.93 -13.91
CA ASP A 180 -21.80 -9.55 -13.67
C ASP A 180 -21.37 -9.43 -12.20
N TRP A 181 -20.48 -10.33 -11.79
CA TRP A 181 -19.74 -10.27 -10.54
C TRP A 181 -18.51 -9.37 -10.66
N GLY A 182 -18.24 -8.55 -9.64
CA GLY A 182 -17.06 -7.70 -9.54
C GLY A 182 -16.51 -7.61 -8.12
N PHE A 183 -15.27 -7.13 -8.00
CA PHE A 183 -14.63 -6.89 -6.70
C PHE A 183 -15.21 -5.65 -6.02
N TRP A 184 -15.58 -5.75 -4.75
CA TRP A 184 -16.14 -4.66 -3.96
C TRP A 184 -15.13 -4.15 -2.93
N GLN A 185 -14.79 -2.86 -3.01
CA GLN A 185 -13.82 -2.21 -2.11
C GLN A 185 -14.45 -1.60 -0.84
N GLY A 186 -15.75 -1.78 -0.60
CA GLY A 186 -16.47 -1.25 0.55
C GLY A 186 -16.97 -2.32 1.54
N GLN A 187 -17.63 -1.90 2.62
CA GLN A 187 -18.46 -2.80 3.41
C GLN A 187 -19.78 -3.06 2.67
N PRO A 188 -20.30 -4.29 2.64
CA PRO A 188 -21.62 -4.57 2.08
C PRO A 188 -22.70 -3.74 2.82
N GLY A 189 -23.52 -3.00 2.08
CA GLY A 189 -24.61 -2.18 2.64
C GLY A 189 -24.22 -0.81 3.20
N ALA A 190 -22.95 -0.42 3.13
CA ALA A 190 -22.54 0.97 3.34
C ALA A 190 -22.69 1.76 2.04
N LEU A 191 -23.62 2.72 2.02
CA LEU A 191 -23.70 3.78 1.01
C LEU A 191 -22.66 4.86 1.29
#